data_AF-A0A3B8WM50-F1
#
_entry.id   AF-A0A3B8WM50-F1
#
_cell.length_a   1.000
_cell.length_b   1.000
_cell.length_c   1.000
_cell.angle_alpha   90.00
_cell.angle_beta   90.00
_cell.angle_gamma   90.00
#
_symmetry.space_group_name_H-M   'P 1'
#
loop_
_entity.id
_entity.type
_entity.pdbx_description
1 polymer ?
#
loop_
_entity_poly.entity_id
_entity_poly.type
_entity_poly.pdbx_seq_one_letter_code
_entity_poly.pdbx_strand_id
1 'polypeptide(L)' 'SAIQPQVSWGTSPEMVVGVEGAVPDPAKEEDPIKREGIVRALKYMGLQPNQKITDIKLDRVFI' A
#
# COMPACT_ATOMS: atom_id res chain seq x y z
N SER A 1 6.74 -14.83 -18.77
CA SER A 1 6.38 -14.21 -17.48
C SER A 1 6.47 -12.71 -17.66
N ALA A 2 5.37 -11.96 -17.52
CA ALA A 2 5.38 -10.51 -17.68
C ALA A 2 5.57 -9.86 -16.30
N ILE A 3 6.46 -8.87 -16.21
CA ILE A 3 6.63 -8.09 -14.98
C ILE A 3 5.45 -7.14 -14.87
N GLN A 4 4.70 -7.24 -13.78
CA GLN A 4 3.59 -6.34 -13.53
C GLN A 4 4.08 -4.93 -13.14
N PRO A 5 3.35 -3.87 -13.53
CA PRO A 5 3.60 -2.53 -13.01
C PRO A 5 3.55 -2.50 -11.49
N GLN A 6 4.40 -1.67 -10.89
CA GLN A 6 4.52 -1.49 -9.44
C GLN A 6 3.87 -0.17 -9.02
N VAL A 7 3.26 -0.17 -7.84
CA VAL A 7 2.61 1.00 -7.25
C VAL A 7 3.09 1.16 -5.81
N SER A 8 3.61 2.33 -5.49
CA SER A 8 3.87 2.74 -4.11
C SER A 8 2.59 3.29 -3.49
N TRP A 9 2.20 2.80 -2.31
CA TRP A 9 0.89 3.08 -1.71
C TRP A 9 0.95 3.83 -0.37
N GLY A 10 2.13 3.93 0.25
CA GLY A 10 2.31 4.45 1.60
C GLY A 10 3.09 5.75 1.68
N THR A 11 3.70 6.00 2.84
CA THR A 11 4.50 7.20 3.12
C THR A 11 5.99 7.03 2.84
N SER A 12 6.40 5.86 2.33
CA SER A 12 7.78 5.53 1.98
C SER A 12 7.82 4.88 0.59
N PRO A 13 8.82 5.20 -0.26
CA PRO A 13 8.97 4.58 -1.58
C PRO A 13 9.08 3.04 -1.54
N GLU A 14 9.56 2.48 -0.43
CA GLU A 14 9.71 1.03 -0.24
C GLU A 14 8.38 0.30 -0.03
N MET A 15 7.31 1.03 0.29
CA MET A 15 5.96 0.49 0.45
C MET A 15 5.33 0.27 -0.93
N VAL A 16 5.73 -0.81 -1.58
CA VAL A 16 5.36 -1.13 -2.97
C VAL A 16 4.57 -2.43 -3.05
N VAL A 17 3.63 -2.48 -3.98
CA VAL A 17 2.93 -3.69 -4.41
C VAL A 17 2.74 -3.68 -5.92
N GLY A 18 2.39 -4.83 -6.50
CA GLY A 18 1.93 -4.86 -7.89
C GLY A 18 0.61 -4.10 -8.07
N VAL A 19 0.35 -3.59 -9.28
CA VAL A 19 -0.89 -2.86 -9.59
C VAL A 19 -2.17 -3.70 -9.35
N GLU A 20 -2.08 -5.03 -9.50
CA GLU A 20 -3.17 -5.97 -9.20
C GLU A 20 -3.20 -6.42 -7.72
N GLY A 21 -2.25 -5.93 -6.92
CA GLY A 21 -2.09 -6.26 -5.51
C GLY A 21 -3.05 -5.49 -4.60
N ALA A 22 -2.85 -5.69 -3.30
CA ALA A 22 -3.60 -5.02 -2.25
C ALA A 22 -2.66 -4.41 -1.21
N VAL A 23 -3.14 -3.36 -0.57
CA VAL A 23 -2.49 -2.73 0.57
C VAL A 23 -2.29 -3.77 1.69
N PRO A 24 -1.09 -3.88 2.29
CA PRO A 24 -0.79 -4.94 3.24
C PRO A 24 -1.61 -4.81 4.52
N ASP A 25 -1.82 -5.95 5.16
CA ASP A 25 -2.51 -6.05 6.43
C ASP A 25 -1.50 -6.04 7.57
N PRO A 26 -1.48 -5.03 8.45
CA PRO A 26 -0.55 -4.99 9.58
C PRO A 26 -0.73 -6.17 10.52
N ALA A 27 -1.91 -6.80 10.58
CA ALA A 27 -2.11 -7.99 11.42
C ALA A 27 -1.35 -9.23 10.91
N LYS A 28 -0.91 -9.22 9.64
CA LYS A 28 -0.15 -10.31 9.01
C LYS A 28 1.35 -10.04 8.95
N GLU A 29 1.81 -8.85 9.34
CA GLU A 29 3.23 -8.50 9.39
C GLU A 29 3.82 -8.98 10.73
N GLU A 30 4.86 -9.80 10.69
CA GLU A 30 5.50 -10.38 11.88
C GLU A 30 6.47 -9.41 12.54
N ASP A 31 7.14 -8.58 11.74
CA ASP A 31 8.09 -7.58 12.23
C ASP A 31 7.34 -6.41 12.88
N PRO A 32 7.51 -6.17 14.19
CA PRO A 32 6.78 -5.11 14.90
C PRO A 32 7.10 -3.71 14.36
N ILE A 33 8.32 -3.48 13.86
CA ILE A 33 8.72 -2.18 13.32
C ILE A 33 8.01 -1.93 12.00
N LYS A 34 8.02 -2.91 11.09
CA LYS A 34 7.29 -2.83 9.81
C LYS A 34 5.79 -2.70 10.03
N ARG A 35 5.24 -3.48 10.96
CA ARG A 35 3.83 -3.43 11.34
C ARG A 35 3.44 -2.01 11.75
N GLU A 36 4.20 -1.39 12.64
CA GLU A 36 3.94 -0.01 13.07
C GLU A 36 4.03 0.99 11.90
N GLY A 37 5.02 0.81 11.02
CA GLY A 37 5.15 1.58 9.78
C GLY A 37 3.92 1.49 8.89
N ILE A 38 3.42 0.26 8.65
CA ILE A 38 2.19 0.01 7.88
C ILE A 38 1.00 0.71 8.54
N VAL A 39 0.79 0.53 9.85
CA VAL A 39 -0.34 1.16 10.58
C VAL A 39 -0.33 2.67 10.42
N ARG A 40 0.84 3.31 10.55
CA ARG A 40 0.99 4.76 10.38
C ARG A 40 0.71 5.19 8.95
N ALA A 41 1.22 4.45 7.96
CA ALA A 41 1.00 4.74 6.55
C ALA A 41 -0.49 4.62 6.17
N LEU A 42 -1.19 3.58 6.62
CA LEU A 42 -2.62 3.40 6.39
C LEU A 42 -3.42 4.57 6.95
N LYS A 43 -3.14 4.96 8.19
CA LYS A 43 -3.80 6.09 8.84
C LYS A 43 -3.56 7.40 8.11
N TYR A 44 -2.32 7.65 7.68
CA TYR A 44 -1.95 8.87 6.98
C TYR A 44 -2.58 8.94 5.58
N MET A 45 -2.56 7.84 4.84
CA MET A 45 -3.09 7.75 3.47
C MET A 45 -4.61 7.57 3.42
N GLY A 46 -5.26 7.27 4.56
CA GLY A 46 -6.69 6.98 4.62
C GLY A 46 -7.07 5.66 3.95
N LEU A 47 -6.13 4.70 3.89
CA LEU A 47 -6.32 3.39 3.23
C LEU A 47 -6.76 2.33 4.23
N GLN A 48 -7.47 1.31 3.72
CA GLN A 48 -7.89 0.16 4.50
C GLN A 48 -6.95 -1.05 4.27
N PRO A 49 -6.70 -1.89 5.29
CA PRO A 49 -6.01 -3.17 5.11
C PRO A 49 -6.69 -4.03 4.03
N ASN A 50 -5.90 -4.72 3.21
CA ASN A 50 -6.37 -5.58 2.12
C ASN A 50 -7.18 -4.86 1.02
N GLN A 51 -7.23 -3.53 1.01
CA GLN A 51 -7.82 -2.77 -0.09
C GLN A 51 -7.02 -2.98 -1.37
N LYS A 52 -7.68 -3.36 -2.47
CA LYS A 52 -7.00 -3.48 -3.77
C LYS A 52 -6.54 -2.12 -4.25
N ILE A 53 -5.37 -2.07 -4.88
CA ILE A 53 -4.83 -0.82 -5.44
C ILE A 53 -5.78 -0.21 -6.48
N THR A 54 -6.42 -1.05 -7.29
CA THR A 54 -7.40 -0.65 -8.31
C THR A 54 -8.68 -0.04 -7.74
N ASP A 55 -8.97 -0.28 -6.46
CA ASP A 55 -10.19 0.18 -5.80
C ASP A 55 -9.95 1.48 -5.02
N ILE A 56 -8.72 1.99 -5.01
CA ILE A 56 -8.37 3.26 -4.36
C ILE A 56 -8.94 4.41 -5.20
N LYS A 57 -9.79 5.22 -4.57
CA LYS A 57 -10.35 6.41 -5.20
C LYS A 57 -9.24 7.45 -5.41
N LEU A 58 -9.10 7.93 -6.65
CA LEU A 58 -8.13 8.97 -6.99
C LEU A 58 -8.74 10.36 -6.77
N ASP A 59 -8.11 11.16 -5.92
CA ASP A 59 -8.52 12.54 -5.71
C ASP A 59 -7.77 13.53 -6.62
N ARG A 60 -6.51 13.24 -6.95
CA ARG A 60 -5.64 14.07 -7.78
C ARG A 60 -4.71 13.22 -8.63
N VAL A 61 -4.41 13.71 -9.84
CA VAL A 61 -3.45 13.09 -10.77
C VAL A 61 -2.54 14.19 -11.29
N PHE A 62 -1.22 13.99 -11.17
CA PHE A 62 -0.19 14.85 -11.73
C PHE A 62 0.58 14.06 -12.80
N ILE A 63 0.96 14.71 -13.90
CA ILE A 63 1.70 14.11 -15.03
C ILE A 63 2.97 14.92 -15.26
#